data_AF-A0A7Y2C1S8-F1
#
_entry.id   AF-A0A7Y2C1S8-F1
#
_cell.length_a   1.000
_cell.length_b   1.000
_cell.length_c   1.000
_cell.angle_alpha   90.00
_cell.angle_beta   90.00
_cell.angle_gamma   90.00
#
_symmetry.space_group_name_H-M   'P 1'
#
loop_
_entity.id
_entity.type
_entity.pdbx_description
1 polymer ?
#
loop_
_entity_poly.entity_id
_entity_poly.type
_entity_poly.pdbx_seq_one_letter_code
_entity_poly.pdbx_strand_id
1 'polypeptide(L)'
;MNKQIGLLVFFLMLGTLTVAQHKPHFDYDKLLTRIDLSLRKGNKKALRDLGTLLDVSDYKEKVLHLFKENVIFPDREISLNGQTTKQQFLDFYYSEENNIYFSPTAHVFYTEGLENISVDYKIQPIRSLPNSNEASTLRIKSADIYKSLSKGQYELVLQEISDIALIENQEAFEILKKLSEEKMILRAKGEYRKQLSMALVRALSNFPNELSLTRILELLEEGHIPSPAAQKYLTILTNVNLSHQE
;
A
#
# COMPACT_ATOMS: atom_id res chain seq x y z
N MET A 1 -34.42 -42.17 -75.56
CA MET A 1 -33.03 -42.69 -75.63
C MET A 1 -32.13 -41.61 -75.06
N ASN A 2 -31.33 -41.72 -74.02
CA ASN A 2 -30.88 -42.79 -73.13
C ASN A 2 -30.61 -42.12 -71.77
N LYS A 3 -31.28 -42.54 -70.70
CA LYS A 3 -30.67 -43.24 -69.55
C LYS A 3 -29.14 -43.15 -69.47
N GLN A 4 -28.63 -42.48 -68.43
CA GLN A 4 -27.62 -43.09 -67.55
C GLN A 4 -27.83 -42.63 -66.11
N ILE A 5 -28.09 -43.64 -65.29
CA ILE A 5 -28.06 -43.67 -63.83
C ILE A 5 -26.65 -44.12 -63.44
N GLY A 6 -26.06 -43.47 -62.45
CA GLY A 6 -24.85 -43.89 -61.74
C GLY A 6 -24.59 -42.85 -60.65
N LEU A 7 -25.12 -43.01 -59.44
CA LEU A 7 -24.55 -43.82 -58.36
C LEU A 7 -23.06 -43.51 -58.12
N LEU A 8 -22.77 -42.56 -57.24
CA LEU A 8 -21.86 -42.86 -56.13
C LEU A 8 -21.99 -41.84 -54.98
N VAL A 9 -22.32 -42.40 -53.83
CA VAL A 9 -22.21 -41.82 -52.49
C VAL A 9 -20.74 -41.49 -52.21
N PHE A 10 -20.40 -40.22 -52.02
CA PHE A 10 -19.13 -39.70 -51.44
C PHE A 10 -19.38 -38.18 -51.36
N PHE A 11 -19.52 -37.49 -50.23
CA PHE A 11 -18.63 -37.47 -49.08
C PHE A 11 -19.39 -36.73 -47.96
N LEU A 12 -19.89 -37.49 -47.00
CA LEU A 12 -20.54 -37.00 -45.79
C LEU A 12 -19.43 -36.80 -44.74
N MET A 13 -18.58 -35.79 -44.92
CA MET A 13 -17.48 -35.42 -44.00
C MET A 13 -17.07 -33.94 -44.22
N LEU A 14 -17.96 -33.00 -43.91
CA LEU A 14 -17.61 -31.60 -43.64
C LEU A 14 -18.16 -31.22 -42.26
N GLY A 15 -17.98 -32.13 -41.31
CA GLY A 15 -18.10 -31.87 -39.89
C GLY A 15 -16.70 -31.85 -39.29
N THR A 16 -16.41 -30.78 -38.55
CA THR A 16 -15.26 -30.60 -37.66
C THR A 16 -13.92 -30.34 -38.36
N LEU A 17 -13.45 -29.10 -38.29
CA LEU A 17 -12.13 -28.70 -37.80
C LEU A 17 -12.07 -27.16 -37.71
N THR A 18 -13.05 -26.54 -37.05
CA THR A 18 -12.76 -25.31 -36.30
C THR A 18 -12.05 -25.76 -35.03
N VAL A 19 -10.76 -26.07 -35.15
CA VAL A 19 -9.88 -26.06 -33.99
C VAL A 19 -9.88 -24.60 -33.55
N ALA A 20 -10.69 -24.30 -32.53
CA ALA A 20 -10.52 -23.11 -31.73
C ALA A 20 -9.04 -23.10 -31.35
N GLN A 21 -8.27 -22.19 -31.93
CA GLN A 21 -6.93 -21.91 -31.48
C GLN A 21 -7.09 -21.40 -30.05
N HIS A 22 -7.00 -22.31 -29.09
CA HIS A 22 -6.79 -21.99 -27.70
C HIS A 22 -5.46 -21.24 -27.70
N LYS A 23 -5.52 -19.91 -27.72
CA LYS A 23 -4.34 -19.07 -27.53
C LYS A 23 -3.69 -19.63 -26.26
N PRO A 24 -2.43 -20.10 -26.32
CA PRO A 24 -1.76 -20.58 -25.12
C PRO A 24 -1.88 -19.47 -24.07
N HIS A 25 -2.47 -19.80 -22.93
CA HIS A 25 -2.62 -18.88 -21.83
C HIS A 25 -1.21 -18.54 -21.35
N PHE A 26 -0.69 -17.41 -21.82
CA PHE A 26 0.64 -16.95 -21.47
C PHE A 26 0.59 -16.45 -20.04
N ASP A 27 1.39 -17.07 -19.17
CA ASP A 27 1.42 -16.77 -17.74
C ASP A 27 2.23 -15.49 -17.50
N TYR A 28 1.54 -14.35 -17.64
CA TYR A 28 2.12 -13.02 -17.43
C TYR A 28 2.53 -12.79 -15.98
N ASP A 29 1.90 -13.45 -15.00
CA ASP A 29 2.27 -13.29 -13.59
C ASP A 29 3.66 -13.88 -13.35
N LYS A 30 3.95 -15.09 -13.85
CA LYS A 30 5.32 -15.65 -13.82
C LYS A 30 6.33 -14.79 -14.57
N LEU A 31 5.93 -14.19 -15.69
CA LEU A 31 6.81 -13.27 -16.43
C LEU A 31 7.15 -12.04 -15.58
N LEU A 32 6.14 -11.38 -15.00
CA LEU A 32 6.32 -10.18 -14.17
C LEU A 32 7.17 -10.50 -12.93
N THR A 33 6.97 -11.63 -12.27
CA THR A 33 7.84 -12.07 -11.16
C THR A 33 9.29 -12.21 -11.59
N ARG A 34 9.55 -12.79 -12.77
CA ARG A 34 10.92 -12.94 -13.30
C ARG A 34 11.54 -11.58 -13.65
N ILE A 35 10.75 -10.68 -14.22
CA ILE A 35 11.17 -9.33 -14.55
C ILE A 35 11.53 -8.58 -13.26
N ASP A 36 10.67 -8.57 -12.25
CA ASP A 36 10.93 -7.91 -10.95
C ASP A 36 12.22 -8.43 -10.29
N LEU A 37 12.38 -9.75 -10.21
CA LEU A 37 13.61 -10.36 -9.69
C LEU A 37 14.86 -9.96 -10.48
N SER A 38 14.72 -9.67 -11.77
CA SER A 38 15.83 -9.23 -12.62
C SER A 38 16.09 -7.73 -12.50
N LEU A 39 15.04 -6.93 -12.29
CA LEU A 39 15.14 -5.49 -12.01
C LEU A 39 15.89 -5.23 -10.71
N ARG A 40 15.54 -5.95 -9.64
CA ARG A 40 16.22 -5.87 -8.33
C ARG A 40 17.70 -6.24 -8.36
N LYS A 41 18.15 -6.90 -9.44
CA LYS A 41 19.55 -7.25 -9.73
C LYS A 41 20.26 -6.27 -10.66
N GLY A 42 19.60 -5.18 -11.05
CA GLY A 42 20.15 -4.15 -11.92
C GLY A 42 20.19 -4.52 -13.41
N ASN A 43 19.37 -5.47 -13.86
CA ASN A 43 19.34 -5.84 -15.27
C ASN A 43 18.54 -4.83 -16.11
N LYS A 44 19.23 -3.92 -16.82
CA LYS A 44 18.62 -2.94 -17.74
C LYS A 44 17.71 -3.56 -18.80
N LYS A 45 18.00 -4.79 -19.27
CA LYS A 45 17.14 -5.47 -20.24
C LYS A 45 15.77 -5.80 -19.65
N ALA A 46 15.72 -6.13 -18.35
CA ALA A 46 14.46 -6.37 -17.67
C ALA A 46 13.62 -5.09 -17.57
N LEU A 47 14.26 -3.92 -17.43
CA LEU A 47 13.59 -2.61 -17.45
C LEU A 47 12.96 -2.32 -18.81
N ARG A 48 13.70 -2.56 -19.89
CA ARG A 48 13.16 -2.49 -21.25
C ARG A 48 11.99 -3.45 -21.43
N ASP A 49 12.16 -4.71 -21.02
CA ASP A 49 11.16 -5.76 -21.18
C ASP A 49 9.88 -5.43 -20.39
N LEU A 50 10.00 -4.85 -19.18
CA LEU A 50 8.88 -4.32 -18.42
C LEU A 50 8.10 -3.25 -19.22
N GLY A 51 8.83 -2.31 -19.82
CA GLY A 51 8.25 -1.27 -20.68
C GLY A 51 7.47 -1.81 -21.88
N THR A 52 7.86 -2.97 -22.43
CA THR A 52 7.12 -3.59 -23.53
C THR A 52 5.71 -4.05 -23.15
N LEU A 53 5.41 -4.14 -21.85
CA LEU A 53 4.13 -4.60 -21.32
C LEU A 53 3.16 -3.45 -20.98
N LEU A 54 3.56 -2.18 -21.14
CA LEU A 54 2.73 -1.01 -20.79
C LEU A 54 1.41 -0.92 -21.58
N ASP A 55 1.37 -1.45 -22.80
CA ASP A 55 0.17 -1.44 -23.64
C ASP A 55 -0.70 -2.69 -23.46
N VAL A 56 -0.31 -3.61 -22.55
CA VAL A 56 -1.12 -4.78 -22.20
C VAL A 56 -2.14 -4.36 -21.15
N SER A 57 -3.37 -4.05 -21.56
CA SER A 57 -4.45 -3.49 -20.72
C SER A 57 -4.60 -4.19 -19.38
N ASP A 58 -4.62 -5.52 -19.38
CA ASP A 58 -4.91 -6.35 -18.20
C ASP A 58 -3.78 -6.30 -17.15
N TYR A 59 -2.59 -5.84 -17.54
CA TYR A 59 -1.40 -5.83 -16.71
C TYR A 59 -0.79 -4.43 -16.55
N LYS A 60 -1.36 -3.39 -17.18
CA LYS A 60 -0.81 -2.04 -17.16
C LYS A 60 -0.60 -1.51 -15.74
N GLU A 61 -1.57 -1.71 -14.86
CA GLU A 61 -1.48 -1.29 -13.45
C GLU A 61 -0.35 -2.02 -12.71
N LYS A 62 -0.20 -3.33 -12.92
CA LYS A 62 0.89 -4.12 -12.32
C LYS A 62 2.26 -3.66 -12.84
N VAL A 63 2.35 -3.34 -14.13
CA VAL A 63 3.57 -2.83 -14.76
C VAL A 63 3.94 -1.45 -14.19
N LEU A 64 2.97 -0.54 -14.07
CA LEU A 64 3.19 0.78 -13.46
C LEU A 64 3.58 0.68 -11.98
N HIS A 65 3.02 -0.28 -11.25
CA HIS A 65 3.44 -0.57 -9.88
C HIS A 65 4.91 -1.00 -9.83
N LEU A 66 5.33 -1.93 -10.68
CA LEU A 66 6.73 -2.37 -10.75
C LEU A 66 7.68 -1.23 -11.13
N PHE A 67 7.25 -0.31 -12.00
CA PHE A 67 8.01 0.91 -12.27
C PHE A 67 8.16 1.73 -10.99
N LYS A 68 7.07 2.06 -10.29
CA LYS A 68 7.12 2.86 -9.05
C LYS A 68 8.05 2.26 -7.98
N GLU A 69 8.15 0.95 -7.90
CA GLU A 69 9.02 0.27 -6.91
C GLU A 69 10.49 0.20 -7.34
N ASN A 70 10.77 0.16 -8.64
CA ASN A 70 12.10 -0.16 -9.16
C ASN A 70 12.77 1.00 -9.92
N VAL A 71 12.11 2.15 -10.12
CA VAL A 71 12.69 3.28 -10.86
C VAL A 71 12.41 4.62 -10.20
N ILE A 72 13.34 5.54 -10.36
CA ILE A 72 13.21 6.94 -9.98
C ILE A 72 13.67 7.78 -11.19
N PHE A 73 12.72 8.06 -12.08
CA PHE A 73 12.94 8.97 -13.21
C PHE A 73 12.18 10.27 -12.95
N PRO A 74 12.80 11.44 -13.16
CA PRO A 74 12.10 12.70 -13.06
C PRO A 74 10.93 12.80 -14.04
N ASP A 75 9.79 13.34 -13.58
CA ASP A 75 8.60 13.53 -14.44
C ASP A 75 8.87 14.41 -15.67
N ARG A 76 9.89 15.27 -15.59
CA ARG A 76 10.37 16.11 -16.71
C ARG A 76 11.03 15.31 -17.83
N GLU A 77 11.55 14.11 -17.53
CA GLU A 77 12.12 13.20 -18.51
C GLU A 77 11.04 12.24 -19.02
N ILE A 78 10.37 11.56 -18.09
CA ILE A 78 9.25 10.69 -18.39
C ILE A 78 8.28 10.61 -17.21
N SER A 79 7.01 10.92 -17.45
CA SER A 79 5.94 10.66 -16.49
C SER A 79 5.44 9.22 -16.67
N LEU A 80 5.70 8.34 -15.69
CA LEU A 80 5.26 6.94 -15.69
C LEU A 80 3.88 6.81 -15.01
N ASN A 81 2.82 6.98 -15.79
CA ASN A 81 1.44 6.98 -15.32
C ASN A 81 0.50 6.19 -16.28
N GLY A 82 -0.80 6.20 -15.98
CA GLY A 82 -1.81 5.47 -16.77
C GLY A 82 -1.89 5.88 -18.25
N GLN A 83 -1.37 7.04 -18.63
CA GLN A 83 -1.35 7.53 -20.00
C GLN A 83 -0.07 7.17 -20.75
N THR A 84 0.99 6.74 -20.04
CA THR A 84 2.24 6.33 -20.67
C THR A 84 2.01 5.13 -21.57
N THR A 85 2.47 5.24 -22.81
CA THR A 85 2.44 4.16 -23.80
C THR A 85 3.78 3.43 -23.83
N LYS A 86 3.77 2.20 -24.33
CA LYS A 86 4.99 1.44 -24.60
C LYS A 86 5.97 2.24 -25.45
N GLN A 87 5.50 2.90 -26.51
CA GLN A 87 6.37 3.61 -27.44
C GLN A 87 7.08 4.76 -26.75
N GLN A 88 6.35 5.60 -26.01
CA GLN A 88 6.94 6.70 -25.23
C GLN A 88 8.02 6.22 -24.27
N PHE A 89 7.76 5.11 -23.56
CA PHE A 89 8.75 4.55 -22.66
C PHE A 89 9.98 4.01 -23.39
N LEU A 90 9.79 3.29 -24.50
CA LEU A 90 10.91 2.74 -25.25
C LEU A 90 11.76 3.84 -25.89
N ASP A 91 11.14 4.91 -26.38
CA ASP A 91 11.86 6.07 -26.92
C ASP A 91 12.74 6.71 -25.84
N PHE A 92 12.19 6.93 -24.64
CA PHE A 92 12.96 7.37 -23.46
C PHE A 92 14.08 6.39 -23.09
N TYR A 93 13.78 5.09 -23.03
CA TYR A 93 14.76 4.06 -22.65
C TYR A 93 15.96 4.08 -23.60
N TYR A 94 15.72 4.19 -24.91
CA TYR A 94 16.79 4.21 -25.91
C TYR A 94 17.50 5.55 -26.01
N SER A 95 16.85 6.68 -25.72
CA SER A 95 17.51 7.98 -25.65
C SER A 95 18.44 8.09 -24.44
N GLU A 96 18.03 7.51 -23.31
CA GLU A 96 18.76 7.58 -22.02
C GLU A 96 19.50 6.28 -21.66
N GLU A 97 19.64 5.31 -22.58
CA GLU A 97 20.15 3.96 -22.25
C GLU A 97 21.49 3.98 -21.49
N ASN A 98 22.38 4.89 -21.89
CA ASN A 98 23.69 5.08 -21.29
C ASN A 98 23.65 5.85 -19.96
N ASN A 99 22.59 6.63 -19.73
CA ASN A 99 22.39 7.46 -18.55
C ASN A 99 21.46 6.80 -17.52
N ILE A 100 20.85 5.66 -17.83
CA ILE A 100 20.15 4.86 -16.83
C ILE A 100 21.19 4.14 -15.97
N TYR A 101 21.23 4.43 -14.68
CA TYR A 101 22.08 3.77 -13.69
C TYR A 101 21.24 2.92 -12.75
N PHE A 102 21.86 1.96 -12.08
CA PHE A 102 21.22 1.14 -11.05
C PHE A 102 21.93 1.36 -9.72
N SER A 103 21.16 1.60 -8.66
CA SER A 103 21.66 1.70 -7.29
C SER A 103 21.57 0.34 -6.60
N PRO A 104 22.70 -0.34 -6.30
CA PRO A 104 22.66 -1.61 -5.57
C PRO A 104 22.11 -1.45 -4.15
N THR A 105 22.29 -0.28 -3.54
CA THR A 105 21.84 0.00 -2.17
C THR A 105 20.33 0.25 -2.10
N ALA A 106 19.80 1.03 -3.04
CA ALA A 106 18.38 1.37 -3.07
C ALA A 106 17.54 0.38 -3.91
N HIS A 107 18.19 -0.50 -4.68
CA HIS A 107 17.56 -1.44 -5.61
C HIS A 107 16.67 -0.77 -6.68
N VAL A 108 17.02 0.43 -7.12
CA VAL A 108 16.26 1.21 -8.12
C VAL A 108 17.14 1.66 -9.29
N PHE A 109 16.51 1.86 -10.44
CA PHE A 109 17.09 2.55 -11.59
C PHE A 109 16.85 4.06 -11.50
N TYR A 110 17.80 4.86 -11.97
CA TYR A 110 17.72 6.32 -11.97
C TYR A 110 18.52 6.90 -13.14
N THR A 111 18.16 8.10 -13.58
CA THR A 111 18.89 8.85 -14.62
C THR A 111 19.73 9.98 -14.03
N GLU A 112 19.25 10.59 -12.96
CA GLU A 112 19.94 11.63 -12.21
C GLU A 112 20.39 11.14 -10.83
N GLY A 113 21.54 11.60 -10.36
CA GLY A 113 22.06 11.23 -9.04
C GLY A 113 21.02 11.46 -7.95
N LEU A 114 20.83 10.47 -7.08
CA LEU A 114 19.76 10.44 -6.07
C LEU A 114 19.80 11.67 -5.14
N GLU A 115 20.97 12.27 -4.95
CA GLU A 115 21.19 13.49 -4.19
C GLU A 115 20.57 14.76 -4.81
N ASN A 116 20.30 14.75 -6.12
CA ASN A 116 19.69 15.86 -6.84
C ASN A 116 18.17 15.74 -6.93
N ILE A 117 17.62 14.62 -6.44
CA ILE A 117 16.19 14.36 -6.42
C ILE A 117 15.61 15.10 -5.22
N SER A 118 14.73 16.06 -5.49
CA SER A 118 13.99 16.76 -4.42
C SER A 118 13.02 15.76 -3.78
N VAL A 119 13.34 15.36 -2.55
CA VAL A 119 12.46 14.52 -1.73
C VAL A 119 11.82 15.39 -0.68
N ASP A 120 10.49 15.35 -0.57
CA ASP A 120 9.78 15.94 0.56
C ASP A 120 10.09 15.13 1.82
N TYR A 121 11.15 15.50 2.54
CA TYR A 121 11.49 14.91 3.83
C TYR A 121 11.05 15.84 4.97
N LYS A 122 10.49 15.25 6.03
CA LYS A 122 10.29 15.93 7.32
C LYS A 122 11.41 15.49 8.24
N ILE A 123 12.32 16.41 8.60
CA ILE A 123 13.26 16.17 9.69
C ILE A 123 12.43 16.14 10.98
N GLN A 124 12.32 14.96 11.58
CA GLN A 124 11.82 14.84 12.94
C GLN A 124 13.03 14.94 13.89
N PRO A 125 12.93 15.70 14.98
CA PRO A 125 13.98 15.73 15.99
C PRO A 125 14.23 14.31 16.50
N ILE A 126 15.51 13.96 16.70
CA ILE A 126 15.90 12.71 17.36
C ILE A 126 15.19 12.69 18.71
N ARG A 127 14.32 11.69 18.91
CA ARG A 127 13.49 11.55 20.11
C ARG A 127 14.38 11.59 21.34
N SER A 128 14.26 12.64 22.13
CA SER A 128 14.93 12.74 23.42
C SER A 128 14.54 11.54 24.28
N LEU A 129 15.51 10.95 24.98
CA LEU A 129 15.23 10.04 26.08
C LEU A 129 14.16 10.68 26.98
N PRO A 130 13.14 9.93 27.43
CA PRO A 130 12.10 10.50 28.26
C PRO A 130 12.74 11.19 29.46
N ASN A 131 12.47 12.48 29.63
CA ASN A 131 12.86 13.15 30.87
C ASN A 131 12.19 12.39 32.03
N SER A 132 12.86 12.22 33.17
CA SER A 132 12.35 11.42 34.32
C SER A 132 10.92 11.80 34.76
N ASN A 133 10.50 13.04 34.47
CA ASN A 133 9.15 13.55 34.69
C ASN A 133 8.09 12.94 33.74
N GLU A 134 8.43 12.62 32.49
CA GLU A 134 7.51 12.06 31.50
C GLU A 134 7.13 10.62 31.83
N ALA A 135 8.10 9.76 32.16
CA ALA A 135 7.83 8.38 32.58
C ALA A 135 6.95 8.33 33.84
N SER A 136 7.22 9.21 34.80
CA SER A 136 6.40 9.36 36.00
C SER A 136 4.98 9.82 35.66
N THR A 137 4.84 10.77 34.74
CA THR A 137 3.55 11.26 34.25
C THR A 137 2.77 10.15 33.56
N LEU A 138 3.37 9.43 32.62
CA LEU A 138 2.76 8.31 31.91
C LEU A 138 2.25 7.23 32.86
N ARG A 139 3.03 6.90 33.89
CA ARG A 139 2.61 5.94 34.92
C ARG A 139 1.38 6.40 35.71
N ILE A 140 1.35 7.67 36.10
CA ILE A 140 0.21 8.26 36.83
C ILE A 140 -1.03 8.26 35.94
N LYS A 141 -0.91 8.78 34.71
CA LYS A 141 -2.02 8.83 33.74
C LYS A 141 -2.59 7.45 33.42
N SER A 142 -1.72 6.47 33.21
CA SER A 142 -2.11 5.08 33.01
C SER A 142 -2.93 4.54 34.19
N ALA A 143 -2.46 4.76 35.43
CA ALA A 143 -3.19 4.35 36.63
C ALA A 143 -4.55 5.06 36.78
N ASP A 144 -4.61 6.36 36.47
CA ASP A 144 -5.83 7.15 36.54
C ASP A 144 -6.85 6.74 35.46
N ILE A 145 -6.41 6.28 34.29
CA ILE A 145 -7.29 5.66 33.28
C ILE A 145 -7.99 4.43 33.86
N TYR A 146 -7.24 3.48 34.44
CA TYR A 146 -7.86 2.26 35.00
C TYR A 146 -8.82 2.58 36.15
N LYS A 147 -8.43 3.51 37.02
CA LYS A 147 -9.28 4.00 38.11
C LYS A 147 -10.56 4.64 37.57
N SER A 148 -10.46 5.52 36.58
CA SER A 148 -11.60 6.23 35.99
C SER A 148 -12.52 5.28 35.23
N LEU A 149 -11.97 4.32 34.48
CA LEU A 149 -12.74 3.26 33.82
C LEU A 149 -13.55 2.43 34.82
N SER A 150 -12.96 2.07 35.97
CA SER A 150 -13.67 1.31 37.02
C SER A 150 -14.84 2.08 37.64
N LYS A 151 -14.76 3.43 37.62
CA LYS A 151 -15.79 4.34 38.14
C LYS A 151 -16.78 4.83 37.08
N GLY A 152 -16.63 4.40 35.82
CA GLY A 152 -17.43 4.89 34.70
C GLY A 152 -17.21 6.36 34.36
N GLN A 153 -16.07 6.95 34.73
CA GLN A 153 -15.72 8.35 34.48
C GLN A 153 -15.05 8.48 33.11
N TYR A 154 -15.81 8.23 32.04
CA TYR A 154 -15.27 8.09 30.69
C TYR A 154 -14.70 9.40 30.11
N GLU A 155 -15.21 10.56 30.53
CA GLU A 155 -14.69 11.86 30.12
C GLU A 155 -13.24 12.06 30.58
N LEU A 156 -12.92 11.64 31.81
CA LEU A 156 -11.54 11.67 32.32
C LEU A 156 -10.64 10.73 31.52
N VAL A 157 -11.14 9.56 31.16
CA VAL A 157 -10.38 8.61 30.33
C VAL A 157 -10.05 9.20 28.96
N LEU A 158 -11.01 9.88 28.32
CA LEU A 158 -10.79 10.54 27.02
C LEU A 158 -9.73 11.63 27.11
N GLN A 159 -9.73 12.40 28.20
CA GLN A 159 -8.71 13.41 28.46
C GLN A 159 -7.33 12.77 28.65
N GLU A 160 -7.23 11.75 29.50
CA GLU A 160 -5.95 11.08 29.77
C GLU A 160 -5.36 10.39 28.53
N ILE A 161 -6.20 9.78 27.67
CA ILE A 161 -5.76 9.23 26.38
C ILE A 161 -5.15 10.34 25.51
N SER A 162 -5.79 11.51 25.47
CA SER A 162 -5.33 12.65 24.68
C SER A 162 -4.01 13.20 25.23
N ASP A 163 -3.90 13.31 26.54
CA ASP A 163 -2.68 13.79 27.21
C ASP A 163 -1.50 12.83 27.01
N ILE A 164 -1.73 11.50 27.05
CA ILE A 164 -0.69 10.51 26.75
C ILE A 164 -0.23 10.65 25.30
N ALA A 165 -1.15 10.89 24.36
CA ALA A 165 -0.82 11.05 22.95
C ALA A 165 0.08 12.26 22.65
N LEU A 166 0.04 13.31 23.49
CA LEU A 166 0.88 14.51 23.35
C LEU A 166 2.33 14.30 23.79
N ILE A 167 2.64 13.22 24.52
CA ILE A 167 4.01 12.92 24.98
C ILE A 167 4.87 12.35 23.83
N GLU A 168 4.23 11.80 22.79
CA GLU A 168 4.86 11.42 21.51
C GLU A 168 6.14 10.54 21.62
N ASN A 169 6.23 9.70 22.66
CA ASN A 169 7.35 8.77 22.87
C ASN A 169 6.91 7.29 22.80
N GLN A 170 7.88 6.37 22.78
CA GLN A 170 7.60 4.93 22.64
C GLN A 170 6.75 4.39 23.81
N GLU A 171 6.99 4.85 25.04
CA GLU A 171 6.24 4.39 26.21
C GLU A 171 4.77 4.80 26.15
N ALA A 172 4.49 6.03 25.70
CA ALA A 172 3.14 6.51 25.43
C ALA A 172 2.43 5.63 24.38
N PHE A 173 3.13 5.28 23.29
CA PHE A 173 2.62 4.37 22.28
C PHE A 173 2.26 3.00 22.87
N GLU A 174 3.17 2.37 23.63
CA GLU A 174 2.91 1.05 24.24
C GLU A 174 1.70 1.08 25.18
N ILE A 175 1.54 2.16 25.95
CA ILE A 175 0.37 2.34 26.82
C ILE A 175 -0.91 2.44 25.99
N LEU A 176 -0.94 3.28 24.95
CA LEU A 176 -2.10 3.45 24.08
C LEU A 176 -2.46 2.17 23.32
N LYS A 177 -1.46 1.46 22.81
CA LYS A 177 -1.64 0.15 22.17
C LYS A 177 -2.27 -0.83 23.15
N LYS A 178 -1.70 -0.99 24.35
CA LYS A 178 -2.25 -1.86 25.38
C LYS A 178 -3.69 -1.48 25.72
N LEU A 179 -3.98 -0.20 25.94
CA LEU A 179 -5.33 0.27 26.23
C LEU A 179 -6.31 -0.09 25.10
N SER A 180 -5.89 -0.03 23.84
CA SER A 180 -6.74 -0.41 22.71
C SER A 180 -7.10 -1.89 22.67
N GLU A 181 -6.30 -2.75 23.31
CA GLU A 181 -6.53 -4.20 23.44
C GLU A 181 -7.36 -4.53 24.70
N GLU A 182 -7.51 -3.57 25.62
CA GLU A 182 -8.16 -3.80 26.91
C GLU A 182 -9.68 -3.99 26.77
N LYS A 183 -10.15 -5.15 27.22
CA LYS A 183 -11.58 -5.51 27.22
C LYS A 183 -12.44 -4.49 27.96
N MET A 184 -11.90 -3.79 28.96
CA MET A 184 -12.64 -2.77 29.71
C MET A 184 -13.06 -1.58 28.84
N ILE A 185 -12.20 -1.17 27.89
CA ILE A 185 -12.53 -0.11 26.94
C ILE A 185 -13.55 -0.63 25.91
N LEU A 186 -13.32 -1.85 25.41
CA LEU A 186 -14.20 -2.49 24.42
C LEU A 186 -15.60 -2.84 25.00
N ARG A 187 -15.72 -2.97 26.32
CA ARG A 187 -16.97 -3.27 27.06
C ARG A 187 -17.68 -2.02 27.59
N ALA A 188 -17.16 -0.81 27.36
CA ALA A 188 -17.89 0.41 27.67
C ALA A 188 -19.27 0.39 26.99
N LYS A 189 -20.28 1.01 27.61
CA LYS A 189 -21.66 0.95 27.12
C LYS A 189 -21.97 2.09 26.15
N GLY A 190 -22.69 1.75 25.08
CA GLY A 190 -23.29 2.72 24.16
C GLY A 190 -22.28 3.67 23.50
N GLU A 191 -22.56 4.96 23.59
CA GLU A 191 -21.80 6.01 22.91
C GLU A 191 -20.35 6.12 23.40
N TYR A 192 -20.10 5.86 24.69
CA TYR A 192 -18.75 5.95 25.25
C TYR A 192 -17.78 4.90 24.67
N ARG A 193 -18.26 3.72 24.28
CA ARG A 193 -17.41 2.74 23.57
C ARG A 193 -16.87 3.33 22.28
N LYS A 194 -17.74 3.96 21.48
CA LYS A 194 -17.36 4.59 20.22
C LYS A 194 -16.40 5.75 20.47
N GLN A 195 -16.68 6.61 21.44
CA GLN A 195 -15.82 7.74 21.77
C GLN A 195 -14.42 7.30 22.21
N LEU A 196 -14.33 6.28 23.08
CA LEU A 196 -13.04 5.76 23.54
C LEU A 196 -12.25 5.09 22.42
N SER A 197 -12.90 4.25 21.61
CA SER A 197 -12.26 3.64 20.43
C SER A 197 -11.76 4.70 19.45
N MET A 198 -12.55 5.75 19.21
CA MET A 198 -12.15 6.87 18.35
C MET A 198 -11.00 7.70 18.93
N ALA A 199 -10.98 7.91 20.24
CA ALA A 199 -9.88 8.60 20.92
C ALA A 199 -8.58 7.81 20.84
N LEU A 200 -8.64 6.48 21.00
CA LEU A 200 -7.48 5.60 20.84
C LEU A 200 -6.94 5.60 19.42
N VAL A 201 -7.81 5.50 18.41
CA VAL A 201 -7.38 5.57 17.00
C VAL A 201 -6.72 6.90 16.68
N ARG A 202 -7.30 8.02 17.16
CA ARG A 202 -6.70 9.34 17.02
C ARG A 202 -5.32 9.38 17.70
N ALA A 203 -5.22 8.90 18.93
CA ALA A 203 -3.98 8.89 19.67
C ALA A 203 -2.89 8.04 18.99
N LEU A 204 -3.24 6.84 18.51
CA LEU A 204 -2.34 5.96 17.77
C LEU A 204 -1.89 6.56 16.43
N SER A 205 -2.73 7.39 15.79
CA SER A 205 -2.37 8.06 14.54
C SER A 205 -1.25 9.09 14.68
N ASN A 206 -0.93 9.55 15.91
CA ASN A 206 0.24 10.39 16.17
C ASN A 206 1.56 9.62 16.09
N PHE A 207 1.51 8.28 16.02
CA PHE A 207 2.68 7.41 15.99
C PHE A 207 2.73 6.72 14.62
N PRO A 208 3.41 7.30 13.60
CA PRO A 208 3.45 6.76 12.24
C PRO A 208 4.38 5.54 12.16
N ASN A 209 3.88 4.38 12.60
CA ASN A 209 4.57 3.10 12.52
C ASN A 209 3.59 1.99 12.11
N GLU A 210 4.15 0.87 11.65
CA GLU A 210 3.38 -0.29 11.16
C GLU A 210 2.44 -0.88 12.24
N LEU A 211 2.83 -0.81 13.52
CA LEU A 211 2.03 -1.32 14.62
C LEU A 211 0.77 -0.47 14.86
N SER A 212 0.87 0.85 14.76
CA SER A 212 -0.28 1.75 14.81
C SER A 212 -1.24 1.49 13.65
N LEU A 213 -0.70 1.31 12.44
CA LEU A 213 -1.47 0.98 11.25
C LEU A 213 -2.24 -0.34 11.43
N THR A 214 -1.51 -1.39 11.82
CA THR A 214 -2.08 -2.73 12.06
C THR A 214 -3.19 -2.66 13.09
N ARG A 215 -2.97 -1.97 14.22
CA ARG A 215 -3.97 -1.90 15.28
C ARG A 215 -5.24 -1.15 14.87
N ILE A 216 -5.11 -0.08 14.07
CA ILE A 216 -6.27 0.66 13.56
C ILE A 216 -7.07 -0.20 12.58
N LEU A 217 -6.41 -1.00 11.75
CA LEU A 217 -7.07 -1.95 10.84
C LEU A 217 -7.81 -3.04 11.62
N GLU A 218 -7.19 -3.62 12.65
CA GLU A 218 -7.85 -4.59 13.54
C GLU A 218 -9.11 -4.00 14.18
N LEU A 219 -9.05 -2.78 14.73
CA LEU A 219 -10.20 -2.11 15.31
C LEU A 219 -11.32 -1.84 14.29
N LEU A 220 -10.97 -1.63 13.03
CA LEU A 220 -11.92 -1.48 11.93
C LEU A 220 -12.58 -2.81 11.59
N GLU A 221 -11.80 -3.88 11.43
CA GLU A 221 -12.28 -5.24 11.13
C GLU A 221 -13.19 -5.78 12.25
N GLU A 222 -12.84 -5.51 13.52
CA GLU A 222 -13.63 -5.85 14.69
C GLU A 222 -14.91 -4.99 14.85
N GLY A 223 -15.10 -3.98 13.99
CA GLY A 223 -16.27 -3.10 14.00
C GLY A 223 -16.31 -2.12 15.18
N HIS A 224 -15.17 -1.87 15.83
CA HIS A 224 -15.07 -0.91 16.94
C HIS A 224 -15.08 0.55 16.47
N ILE A 225 -14.71 0.80 15.22
CA ILE A 225 -14.68 2.13 14.61
C ILE A 225 -15.41 2.13 13.26
N PRO A 226 -16.07 3.25 12.88
CA PRO A 226 -16.72 3.36 11.59
C PRO A 226 -15.69 3.59 10.47
N SER A 227 -15.93 3.00 9.30
CA SER A 227 -15.05 3.09 8.12
C SER A 227 -14.65 4.52 7.73
N PRO A 228 -15.55 5.52 7.67
CA PRO A 228 -15.17 6.90 7.34
C PRO A 228 -14.18 7.51 8.34
N ALA A 229 -14.28 7.14 9.62
CA ALA A 229 -13.34 7.61 10.62
C ALA A 229 -11.97 6.94 10.47
N ALA A 230 -11.94 5.62 10.27
CA ALA A 230 -10.70 4.88 10.05
C ALA A 230 -9.94 5.43 8.84
N GLN A 231 -10.64 5.69 7.74
CA GLN A 231 -10.08 6.27 6.51
C GLN A 231 -9.29 7.56 6.76
N LYS A 232 -9.85 8.49 7.55
CA LYS A 232 -9.17 9.74 7.92
C LYS A 232 -7.81 9.47 8.59
N TYR A 233 -7.76 8.56 9.56
CA TYR A 233 -6.55 8.28 10.33
C TYR A 233 -5.55 7.40 9.57
N LEU A 234 -6.05 6.48 8.73
CA LEU A 234 -5.21 5.70 7.82
C LEU A 234 -4.54 6.57 6.77
N THR A 235 -5.24 7.59 6.24
CA THR A 235 -4.62 8.57 5.35
C THR A 235 -3.52 9.38 6.05
N ILE A 236 -3.72 9.75 7.33
CA ILE A 236 -2.67 10.42 8.13
C ILE A 236 -1.43 9.52 8.29
N LEU A 237 -1.63 8.23 8.54
CA LEU A 237 -0.52 7.28 8.76
C LEU A 237 0.22 6.86 7.49
N THR A 238 -0.51 6.69 6.39
CA THR A 238 0.03 6.12 5.14
C THR A 238 0.40 7.18 4.11
N ASN A 239 -0.04 8.43 4.29
CA ASN A 239 -0.05 9.47 3.26
C ASN A 239 -0.76 9.05 1.96
N VAL A 240 -1.54 7.97 1.97
CA VAL A 240 -2.36 7.54 0.83
C VAL A 240 -3.77 8.09 1.02
N ASN A 241 -4.26 8.81 0.03
CA ASN A 241 -5.65 9.23 0.04
C ASN A 241 -6.53 8.01 -0.23
N LEU A 242 -7.28 7.59 0.79
CA LEU A 242 -8.15 6.42 0.73
C LEU A 242 -9.58 6.77 0.35
N SER A 243 -9.91 8.06 0.13
CA SER A 243 -11.25 8.47 -0.33
C SER A 243 -11.59 7.78 -1.65
N HIS A 244 -12.69 7.03 -1.65
CA HIS A 244 -13.21 6.43 -2.88
C HIS A 244 -13.52 7.55 -3.87
N GLN A 245 -12.91 7.47 -5.05
CA GLN A 245 -13.48 8.06 -6.25
C GLN A 245 -14.81 7.36 -6.50
N GLU A 246 -15.92 8.08 -6.32
CA GLU A 246 -17.21 7.75 -6.94
C GLU A 246 -17.16 8.12 -8.44
#